data_AF-A0ABD5N352-F1
#
_entry.id   AF-A0ABD5N352-F1
#
_cell.length_a   1.000
_cell.length_b   1.000
_cell.length_c   1.000
_cell.angle_alpha   90.00
_cell.angle_beta   90.00
_cell.angle_gamma   90.00
#
_symmetry.space_group_name_H-M   'P 1'
#
loop_
_entity.id
_entity.type
_entity.pdbx_description
1 polymer ?
#
loop_
_entity_poly.entity_id
_entity_poly.type
_entity_poly.pdbx_seq_one_letter_code
_entity_poly.pdbx_strand_id
1 'polypeptide(L)'
;MLVKKETTISPKILNSLYIFAALIGVLVLLLVLAQVNDSPIPFISGDREAFFALGIIGFTMCSIGMYASGELYGWLDPFRILAIVIGVFNLLLVGSIFFQIELPFITDIETAFLVLAFLILIKFLITNGQRILDLAGKLYD
;
A
#
# COMPACT_ATOMS: atom_id res chain seq x y z
N MET A 1 -11.01 27.63 5.76
CA MET A 1 -11.26 27.53 4.30
C MET A 1 -10.02 26.96 3.64
N LEU A 2 -9.98 25.66 3.38
CA LEU A 2 -8.92 25.09 2.56
C LEU A 2 -9.28 25.33 1.09
N VAL A 3 -8.43 26.11 0.42
CA VAL A 3 -8.50 26.35 -1.02
C VAL A 3 -8.43 24.99 -1.71
N LYS A 4 -9.51 24.60 -2.40
CA LYS A 4 -9.55 23.40 -3.24
C LYS A 4 -8.40 23.50 -4.24
N LYS A 5 -7.37 22.69 -4.05
CA LYS A 5 -6.16 22.76 -4.86
C LYS A 5 -6.53 22.56 -6.33
N GLU A 6 -6.05 23.45 -7.20
CA GLU A 6 -6.14 23.23 -8.64
C GLU A 6 -5.40 21.94 -8.97
N THR A 7 -6.17 20.91 -9.31
CA THR A 7 -5.65 19.62 -9.73
C THR A 7 -5.20 19.74 -11.17
N THR A 8 -4.02 19.20 -11.47
CA THR A 8 -3.51 19.18 -12.86
C THR A 8 -4.31 18.20 -13.74
N ILE A 9 -5.07 17.31 -13.11
CA ILE A 9 -5.81 16.20 -13.73
C ILE A 9 -7.28 16.25 -13.30
N SER A 10 -8.17 15.89 -14.23
CA SER A 10 -9.60 15.79 -13.98
C SER A 10 -9.92 14.94 -12.74
N PRO A 11 -10.81 15.40 -11.85
CA PRO A 11 -11.17 14.68 -10.63
C PRO A 11 -11.80 13.30 -10.91
N LYS A 12 -12.41 13.11 -12.09
CA LYS A 12 -12.93 11.80 -12.52
C LYS A 12 -11.82 10.78 -12.71
N ILE A 13 -10.68 11.20 -13.26
CA ILE A 13 -9.51 10.33 -13.49
C ILE A 13 -8.86 9.98 -12.15
N LEU A 14 -8.71 10.96 -11.25
CA LEU A 14 -8.19 10.72 -9.89
C LEU A 14 -9.06 9.72 -9.11
N ASN A 15 -10.39 9.85 -9.21
CA ASN A 15 -11.31 8.89 -8.59
C ASN A 15 -11.17 7.48 -9.21
N SER A 16 -10.99 7.37 -10.52
CA SER A 16 -10.79 6.09 -11.20
C SER A 16 -9.49 5.41 -10.79
N LEU A 17 -8.38 6.15 -10.71
CA LEU A 17 -7.10 5.65 -10.21
C LEU A 17 -7.21 5.14 -8.77
N TYR A 18 -7.99 5.84 -7.94
CA TYR A 18 -8.23 5.45 -6.56
C TYR A 18 -8.99 4.12 -6.46
N ILE A 19 -10.06 3.97 -7.24
CA ILE A 19 -10.83 2.72 -7.31
C ILE A 19 -9.94 1.57 -7.81
N PHE A 20 -9.13 1.84 -8.85
CA PHE A 20 -8.20 0.85 -9.37
C PHE A 20 -7.16 0.42 -8.34
N ALA A 21 -6.58 1.36 -7.59
CA ALA A 21 -5.69 1.05 -6.48
C ALA A 21 -6.41 0.23 -5.40
N ALA A 22 -7.64 0.59 -5.03
CA ALA A 22 -8.42 -0.15 -4.04
C ALA A 22 -8.68 -1.61 -4.47
N LEU A 23 -8.99 -1.84 -5.74
CA LEU A 23 -9.18 -3.20 -6.29
C LEU A 23 -7.90 -4.03 -6.19
N ILE A 24 -6.73 -3.44 -6.50
CA ILE A 24 -5.45 -4.12 -6.31
C ILE A 24 -5.20 -4.37 -4.81
N GLY A 25 -5.64 -3.48 -3.93
CA GLY A 25 -5.57 -3.69 -2.48
C GLY A 25 -6.35 -4.92 -2.01
N VAL A 26 -7.52 -5.15 -2.58
CA VAL A 26 -8.30 -6.37 -2.33
C VAL A 26 -7.52 -7.60 -2.81
N LEU A 27 -6.89 -7.53 -3.98
CA LEU A 27 -6.04 -8.62 -4.49
C LEU A 27 -4.87 -8.92 -3.54
N VAL A 28 -4.22 -7.89 -3.01
CA VAL A 28 -3.16 -8.03 -2.00
C VAL A 28 -3.70 -8.74 -0.75
N LEU A 29 -4.86 -8.35 -0.25
CA LEU A 29 -5.48 -8.98 0.91
C LEU A 29 -5.74 -10.47 0.65
N LEU A 30 -6.26 -10.82 -0.53
CA LEU A 30 -6.51 -12.19 -0.93
C LEU A 30 -5.21 -13.01 -1.01
N LEU A 31 -4.13 -12.42 -1.53
CA LEU A 31 -2.81 -13.08 -1.57
C LEU A 31 -2.28 -13.36 -0.16
N VAL A 32 -2.39 -12.38 0.76
CA VAL A 32 -1.98 -12.56 2.15
C VAL A 32 -2.79 -13.68 2.82
N LEU A 33 -4.11 -13.69 2.63
CA LEU A 33 -4.98 -14.74 3.17
C LEU A 33 -4.68 -16.11 2.55
N ALA A 34 -4.38 -16.18 1.26
CA ALA A 34 -4.00 -17.43 0.62
C ALA A 34 -2.69 -17.99 1.20
N GLN A 35 -1.68 -17.13 1.37
CA GLN A 35 -0.40 -17.52 1.95
C GLN A 35 -0.54 -17.99 3.40
N VAL A 36 -1.31 -17.27 4.23
CA VAL A 36 -1.52 -17.64 5.66
C VAL A 36 -2.30 -18.95 5.83
N ASN A 37 -3.12 -19.32 4.84
CA ASN A 37 -3.89 -20.57 4.85
C ASN A 37 -3.20 -21.70 4.08
N ASP A 38 -1.92 -21.56 3.72
CA ASP A 38 -1.17 -22.50 2.87
C ASP A 38 -1.91 -22.90 1.59
N SER A 39 -2.74 -21.98 1.08
CA SER A 39 -3.57 -22.22 -0.10
C SER A 39 -2.74 -22.03 -1.36
N PRO A 40 -2.84 -22.94 -2.35
CA PRO A 40 -2.05 -22.86 -3.55
C PRO A 40 -2.41 -21.60 -4.33
N ILE A 41 -1.44 -20.70 -4.53
CA ILE A 41 -1.61 -19.52 -5.35
C ILE A 41 -1.14 -19.86 -6.77
N PRO A 42 -1.98 -19.66 -7.80
CA PRO A 42 -1.58 -19.88 -9.19
C PRO A 42 -0.31 -19.08 -9.52
N PHE A 43 0.68 -19.72 -10.13
CA PHE A 43 1.95 -19.12 -10.55
C PHE A 43 2.92 -18.71 -9.43
N ILE A 44 2.63 -19.01 -8.16
CA ILE A 44 3.52 -18.77 -7.02
C ILE A 44 3.77 -20.11 -6.31
N SER A 45 4.99 -20.62 -6.39
CA SER A 45 5.35 -21.96 -5.90
C SER A 45 6.11 -21.97 -4.57
N GLY A 46 6.45 -20.80 -4.01
CA GLY A 46 7.21 -20.70 -2.77
C GLY A 46 7.09 -19.35 -2.08
N ASP A 47 7.52 -19.30 -0.82
CA ASP A 47 7.32 -18.14 0.07
C ASP A 47 8.12 -16.92 -0.39
N ARG A 48 9.27 -17.16 -1.01
CA ARG A 48 10.11 -16.09 -1.55
C ARG A 48 9.47 -15.45 -2.77
N GLU A 49 8.88 -16.24 -3.64
CA GLU A 49 8.10 -15.78 -4.79
C GLU A 49 6.85 -15.04 -4.33
N ALA A 50 6.16 -15.55 -3.30
CA ALA A 50 5.00 -14.89 -2.69
C ALA A 50 5.38 -13.52 -2.10
N PHE A 51 6.51 -13.44 -1.40
CA PHE A 51 7.05 -12.19 -0.86
C PHE A 51 7.32 -11.16 -1.95
N PHE A 52 7.98 -11.53 -3.04
CA PHE A 52 8.25 -10.60 -4.14
C PHE A 52 6.98 -10.21 -4.90
N ALA A 53 6.05 -11.15 -5.11
CA ALA A 53 4.76 -10.85 -5.71
C ALA A 53 3.98 -9.83 -4.87
N LEU A 54 3.94 -10.03 -3.54
CA LEU A 54 3.35 -9.10 -2.59
C LEU A 54 4.03 -7.72 -2.65
N GLY A 55 5.36 -7.70 -2.69
CA GLY A 55 6.16 -6.48 -2.81
C GLY A 55 5.85 -5.69 -4.08
N ILE A 56 5.79 -6.37 -5.24
CA ILE A 56 5.50 -5.74 -6.54
C ILE A 56 4.07 -5.22 -6.58
N ILE A 57 3.09 -6.06 -6.27
CA ILE A 57 1.67 -5.70 -6.33
C ILE A 57 1.37 -4.59 -5.32
N GLY A 58 1.90 -4.72 -4.10
CA GLY A 58 1.81 -3.71 -3.05
C GLY A 58 2.44 -2.38 -3.47
N PHE A 59 3.61 -2.40 -4.10
CA PHE A 59 4.28 -1.19 -4.60
C PHE A 59 3.49 -0.52 -5.72
N THR A 60 2.98 -1.28 -6.69
CA THR A 60 2.15 -0.75 -7.79
C THR A 60 0.90 -0.06 -7.25
N MET A 61 0.17 -0.76 -6.38
CA MET A 61 -1.03 -0.24 -5.74
C MET A 61 -0.76 1.03 -4.92
N CYS A 62 0.31 1.01 -4.12
CA CYS A 62 0.72 2.15 -3.32
C CYS A 62 1.11 3.35 -4.17
N SER A 63 1.83 3.14 -5.29
CA SER A 63 2.27 4.23 -6.17
C SER A 63 1.08 4.96 -6.81
N ILE A 64 0.10 4.19 -7.29
CA ILE A 64 -1.12 4.74 -7.91
C ILE A 64 -1.97 5.47 -6.86
N GLY A 65 -2.23 4.84 -5.71
CA GLY A 65 -3.03 5.43 -4.64
C GLY A 65 -2.37 6.68 -4.04
N MET A 66 -1.04 6.68 -3.91
CA MET A 66 -0.28 7.83 -3.44
C MET A 66 -0.39 8.97 -4.44
N TYR A 67 -0.20 8.75 -5.74
CA TYR A 67 -0.36 9.83 -6.72
C TYR A 67 -1.78 10.44 -6.71
N ALA A 68 -2.82 9.61 -6.68
CA ALA A 68 -4.21 10.09 -6.66
C ALA A 68 -4.53 10.91 -5.40
N SER A 69 -4.12 10.42 -4.22
CA SER A 69 -4.26 11.18 -2.96
C SER A 69 -3.41 12.47 -2.94
N GLY A 70 -2.34 12.50 -3.74
CA GLY A 70 -1.49 13.64 -4.12
C GLY A 70 -2.24 14.87 -4.47
N GLU A 71 -2.93 14.70 -5.57
CA GLU A 71 -3.64 15.75 -6.23
C GLU A 71 -4.89 16.13 -5.44
N LEU A 72 -5.55 15.17 -4.80
CA LEU A 72 -6.80 15.40 -4.06
C LEU A 72 -6.61 16.12 -2.72
N TYR A 73 -5.67 15.66 -1.88
CA TYR A 73 -5.57 16.07 -0.47
C TYR A 73 -4.31 16.89 -0.16
N GLY A 74 -3.35 16.93 -1.09
CA GLY A 74 -2.10 17.67 -0.93
C GLY A 74 -0.93 16.80 -0.47
N TRP A 75 0.27 17.20 -0.90
CA TRP A 75 1.53 16.46 -0.71
C TRP A 75 2.13 16.56 0.70
N LEU A 76 1.68 17.53 1.50
CA LEU A 76 2.19 17.78 2.85
C LEU A 76 1.20 17.38 3.96
N ASP A 77 0.15 16.63 3.62
CA ASP A 77 -0.79 16.12 4.60
C ASP A 77 -0.07 15.17 5.60
N PRO A 78 -0.27 15.29 6.93
CA PRO A 78 0.45 14.50 7.93
C PRO A 78 0.28 12.98 7.78
N PHE A 79 -0.93 12.51 7.47
CA PHE A 79 -1.18 11.08 7.25
C PHE A 79 -0.46 10.58 6.01
N ARG A 80 -0.26 11.46 5.03
CA ARG A 80 0.45 11.15 3.80
C ARG A 80 1.96 11.02 4.01
N ILE A 81 2.53 11.91 4.82
CA ILE A 81 3.92 11.80 5.25
C ILE A 81 4.13 10.45 5.95
N LEU A 82 3.22 10.06 6.84
CA LEU A 82 3.25 8.76 7.50
C LEU A 82 3.18 7.59 6.49
N ALA A 83 2.27 7.67 5.51
CA ALA A 83 2.15 6.67 4.45
C ALA A 83 3.39 6.59 3.53
N ILE A 84 4.09 7.71 3.32
CA ILE A 84 5.37 7.75 2.59
C ILE A 84 6.44 7.04 3.41
N VAL A 85 6.57 7.36 4.69
CA VAL A 85 7.55 6.72 5.60
C VAL A 85 7.35 5.21 5.63
N ILE A 86 6.12 4.73 5.80
CA ILE A 86 5.80 3.29 5.74
C ILE A 86 6.17 2.69 4.37
N GLY A 87 5.92 3.43 3.28
CA GLY A 87 6.32 3.01 1.94
C GLY A 87 7.83 2.84 1.76
N VAL A 88 8.62 3.73 2.36
CA VAL A 88 10.09 3.63 2.34
C VAL A 88 10.54 2.40 3.13
N PHE A 89 9.95 2.13 4.29
CA PHE A 89 10.24 0.90 5.05
C PHE A 89 9.92 -0.37 4.26
N ASN A 90 8.82 -0.39 3.51
CA ASN A 90 8.50 -1.53 2.63
C ASN A 90 9.56 -1.74 1.56
N LEU A 91 10.03 -0.67 0.92
CA LEU A 91 11.08 -0.76 -0.09
C LEU A 91 12.41 -1.23 0.49
N LEU A 92 12.77 -0.74 1.68
CA LEU A 92 13.97 -1.18 2.39
C LEU A 92 13.87 -2.67 2.75
N LEU A 93 12.71 -3.13 3.20
CA LEU A 93 12.46 -4.53 3.52
C LEU A 93 12.53 -5.43 2.27
N VAL A 94 11.88 -5.04 1.18
CA VAL A 94 11.96 -5.81 -0.08
C VAL A 94 13.40 -5.82 -0.60
N GLY A 95 14.09 -4.67 -0.53
CA GLY A 95 15.49 -4.53 -0.93
C GLY A 95 16.43 -5.38 -0.08
N SER A 96 16.28 -5.41 1.24
CA SER A 96 17.13 -6.21 2.11
C SER A 96 17.00 -7.70 1.83
N ILE A 97 15.78 -8.20 1.63
CA ILE A 97 15.54 -9.60 1.25
C ILE A 97 16.06 -9.91 -0.16
N PHE A 98 15.98 -8.94 -1.09
CA PHE A 98 16.54 -9.09 -2.44
C PHE A 98 18.07 -9.21 -2.43
N PHE A 99 18.74 -8.34 -1.67
CA PHE A 99 20.21 -8.34 -1.53
C PHE A 99 20.74 -9.31 -0.48
N GLN A 100 19.87 -10.12 0.14
CA GLN A 100 20.23 -11.08 1.20
C GLN A 100 20.94 -10.40 2.39
N ILE A 101 20.54 -9.17 2.71
CA ILE A 101 21.03 -8.44 3.87
C ILE A 101 20.27 -8.94 5.10
N GLU A 102 21.01 -9.49 6.07
CA GLU A 102 20.46 -9.94 7.35
C GLU A 102 19.89 -8.76 8.14
N LEU A 103 18.61 -8.87 8.52
CA LEU A 103 17.96 -7.90 9.39
C LEU A 103 17.81 -8.52 10.78
N PRO A 104 18.15 -7.78 11.87
CA PRO A 104 18.13 -8.34 13.22
C PRO A 104 16.74 -8.75 13.72
N PHE A 105 15.67 -8.34 13.03
CA PHE A 105 14.27 -8.62 13.39
C PHE A 105 13.58 -9.63 12.46
N ILE A 106 14.27 -10.11 11.42
CA ILE A 106 13.67 -10.99 10.40
C ILE A 106 14.55 -12.23 10.26
N THR A 107 14.08 -13.31 10.87
CA THR A 107 14.77 -14.60 10.94
C THR A 107 14.50 -15.49 9.74
N ASP A 108 13.34 -15.31 9.10
CA ASP A 108 12.82 -16.18 8.06
C ASP A 108 11.93 -15.40 7.08
N ILE A 109 11.70 -16.00 5.91
CA ILE A 109 10.94 -15.38 4.81
C ILE A 109 9.46 -15.22 5.14
N GLU A 110 8.90 -16.11 5.97
CA GLU A 110 7.52 -16.04 6.44
C GLU A 110 7.32 -14.81 7.32
N THR A 111 8.23 -14.57 8.26
CA THR A 111 8.25 -13.36 9.10
C THR A 111 8.41 -12.11 8.23
N ALA A 112 9.30 -12.14 7.23
CA ALA A 112 9.45 -11.03 6.28
C ALA A 112 8.14 -10.73 5.53
N PHE A 113 7.46 -11.77 5.07
CA PHE A 113 6.18 -11.69 4.39
C PHE A 113 5.10 -11.08 5.29
N LEU A 114 4.97 -11.55 6.52
CA LEU A 114 3.99 -11.04 7.48
C LEU A 114 4.25 -9.57 7.83
N VAL A 115 5.52 -9.19 8.06
CA VAL A 115 5.90 -7.79 8.30
C VAL A 115 5.54 -6.92 7.09
N LEU A 116 5.87 -7.37 5.88
CA LEU A 116 5.54 -6.64 4.65
C LEU A 116 4.02 -6.50 4.47
N ALA A 117 3.28 -7.59 4.64
CA ALA A 117 1.82 -7.61 4.57
C ALA A 117 1.19 -6.63 5.57
N PHE A 118 1.68 -6.64 6.82
CA PHE A 118 1.21 -5.76 7.87
C PHE A 118 1.46 -4.29 7.55
N LEU A 119 2.65 -3.94 7.08
CA LEU A 119 2.99 -2.57 6.71
C LEU A 119 2.16 -2.08 5.50
N ILE A 120 1.96 -2.93 4.49
CA ILE A 120 1.06 -2.62 3.36
C ILE A 120 -0.37 -2.38 3.86
N LEU A 121 -0.86 -3.21 4.77
CA LEU A 121 -2.22 -3.11 5.32
C LEU A 121 -2.42 -1.83 6.15
N ILE A 122 -1.47 -1.47 7.01
CA ILE A 122 -1.51 -0.20 7.75
C ILE A 122 -1.56 0.98 6.77
N LYS A 123 -0.66 1.00 5.78
CA LYS A 123 -0.61 2.07 4.78
C LYS A 123 -1.91 2.16 3.98
N PHE A 124 -2.48 1.02 3.61
CA PHE A 124 -3.75 0.93 2.92
C PHE A 124 -4.88 1.55 3.75
N LEU A 125 -4.97 1.20 5.03
CA LEU A 125 -5.97 1.75 5.95
C LEU A 125 -5.80 3.25 6.17
N ILE A 126 -4.58 3.76 6.28
CA ILE A 126 -4.34 5.21 6.40
C ILE A 126 -4.85 5.91 5.13
N THR A 127 -4.44 5.42 3.96
CA THR A 127 -4.75 6.07 2.68
C THR A 127 -6.26 6.03 2.39
N ASN A 128 -6.92 4.90 2.65
CA ASN A 128 -8.36 4.69 2.41
C ASN A 128 -9.24 5.24 3.52
N GLY A 129 -8.74 5.26 4.75
CA GLY A 129 -9.41 5.87 5.89
C GLY A 129 -9.64 7.36 5.66
N GLN A 130 -8.65 8.08 5.13
CA GLN A 130 -8.82 9.50 4.76
C GLN A 130 -9.94 9.69 3.74
N ARG A 131 -9.99 8.83 2.71
CA ARG A 131 -11.06 8.87 1.70
C ARG A 131 -12.44 8.60 2.29
N ILE A 132 -12.55 7.61 3.18
CA ILE A 132 -13.81 7.24 3.82
C ILE A 132 -14.30 8.36 4.73
N LEU A 133 -13.40 8.97 5.51
CA LEU A 133 -13.73 10.09 6.38
C LEU A 133 -14.15 11.34 5.60
N ASP A 134 -13.55 11.56 4.42
CA ASP A 134 -13.88 12.65 3.50
C ASP A 134 -15.28 12.43 2.89
N LEU A 135 -15.56 11.21 2.40
CA LEU A 135 -16.89 10.83 1.92
C LEU A 135 -17.96 10.87 3.01
N ALA A 136 -17.59 10.62 4.26
CA ALA A 136 -18.47 10.72 5.42
C ALA A 136 -18.67 12.15 5.93
N GLY A 137 -18.01 13.15 5.31
CA GLY A 137 -18.08 14.56 5.71
C GLY A 137 -17.33 14.91 7.00
N LYS A 138 -16.67 13.94 7.65
CA LYS A 138 -16.06 14.08 8.99
C LYS A 138 -14.67 14.70 9.02
N LEU A 139 -14.03 14.88 7.86
CA LEU A 139 -12.66 15.39 7.79
C LEU A 139 -12.58 16.93 7.85
N TYR A 140 -13.72 17.62 7.71
CA TYR A 140 -13.76 19.08 7.54
C TYR A 140 -14.85 19.79 8.37
N ASP A 141 -15.39 19.13 9.40
CA ASP A 141 -16.22 19.75 10.45
C ASP A 141 -15.36 20.26 11.62
#